data_AF-A0A6B2V4K3-F1
#
_entry.id   AF-A0A6B2V4K3-F1
#
_cell.length_a   1.000
_cell.length_b   1.000
_cell.length_c   1.000
_cell.angle_alpha   90.00
_cell.angle_beta   90.00
_cell.angle_gamma   90.00
#
_symmetry.space_group_name_H-M   'P 1'
#
loop_
_entity.id
_entity.type
_entity.pdbx_description
1 polymer ?
#
loop_
_entity_poly.entity_id
_entity_poly.type
_entity_poly.pdbx_seq_one_letter_code
_entity_poly.pdbx_strand_id
1 'polypeptide(L)'
;MEAPTPAEQVLSRSYVTADELRFHVDKLSVELHPDRSMALAYRLSVGRHGRPAERWEVALPWNDKSWLDVLISPAPAPDRLQQLLHLVHAQLEEWWDTKEHNRQSARMGQRLH
;
A
#
# COMPACT_ATOMS: atom_id res chain seq x y z
N MET A 1 20.92 0.31 -6.47
CA MET A 1 19.72 0.03 -5.66
C MET A 1 19.76 1.01 -4.51
N GLU A 2 18.87 2.00 -4.47
CA GLU A 2 18.74 2.85 -3.29
C GLU A 2 18.19 2.01 -2.13
N ALA A 3 18.64 2.30 -0.91
CA ALA A 3 18.13 1.64 0.28
C ALA A 3 16.67 2.07 0.51
N PRO A 4 15.78 1.15 0.92
CA PRO A 4 14.38 1.48 1.13
C PRO A 4 14.24 2.53 2.24
N THR A 5 13.36 3.50 2.05
CA THR A 5 13.10 4.55 3.05
C THR A 5 12.49 3.94 4.31
N PRO A 6 12.56 4.60 5.48
CA PRO A 6 11.86 4.15 6.68
C PRO A 6 10.35 3.94 6.46
N ALA A 7 9.73 4.74 5.60
CA ALA A 7 8.33 4.56 5.20
C ALA A 7 8.14 3.23 4.46
N GLU A 8 8.96 2.96 3.44
CA GLU A 8 8.91 1.71 2.69
C GLU A 8 9.12 0.48 3.59
N GLN A 9 10.01 0.58 4.59
CA GLN A 9 10.28 -0.51 5.53
C GLN A 9 9.13 -0.78 6.50
N VAL A 10 8.47 0.26 7.01
CA VAL A 10 7.34 0.10 7.94
C VAL A 10 6.08 -0.36 7.22
N LEU A 11 5.87 0.10 6.00
CA LEU A 11 4.70 -0.25 5.18
C LEU A 11 4.85 -1.63 4.50
N SER A 12 6.08 -2.12 4.27
CA SER A 12 6.35 -3.49 3.79
C SER A 12 6.23 -4.54 4.91
N ARG A 13 5.07 -4.58 5.57
CA ARG A 13 4.78 -5.50 6.68
C ARG A 13 3.46 -6.23 6.48
N SER A 14 3.24 -7.23 7.31
CA SER A 14 1.95 -7.93 7.36
C SER A 14 1.04 -7.34 8.42
N TYR A 15 -0.26 -7.31 8.14
CA TYR A 15 -1.30 -7.02 9.12
C TYR A 15 -2.53 -7.87 8.85
N VAL A 16 -3.41 -7.94 9.86
CA VAL A 16 -4.66 -8.70 9.80
C VAL A 16 -5.80 -7.73 10.05
N THR A 17 -6.82 -7.76 9.20
CA THR A 17 -8.02 -6.93 9.34
C THR A 17 -9.01 -7.58 10.31
N ALA A 18 -10.08 -6.85 10.67
CA ALA A 18 -11.15 -7.40 11.50
C ALA A 18 -11.86 -8.61 10.85
N ASP A 19 -11.89 -8.67 9.51
CA ASP A 19 -12.50 -9.76 8.73
C ASP A 19 -11.56 -10.96 8.52
N GLU A 20 -10.50 -11.06 9.31
CA GLU A 20 -9.48 -12.11 9.25
C GLU A 20 -8.74 -12.19 7.90
N LEU A 21 -8.75 -11.11 7.11
CA LEU A 21 -7.91 -10.99 5.93
C LEU A 21 -6.49 -10.68 6.37
N ARG A 22 -5.54 -11.48 5.91
CA ARG A 22 -4.11 -11.23 6.12
C ARG A 22 -3.56 -10.53 4.89
N PHE A 23 -3.24 -9.25 5.02
CA PHE A 23 -2.44 -8.55 4.03
C PHE A 23 -0.96 -8.76 4.36
N HIS A 24 -0.20 -9.22 3.38
CA HIS A 24 1.25 -9.29 3.43
C HIS A 24 1.79 -8.39 2.33
N VAL A 25 2.44 -7.28 2.71
CA VAL A 25 3.08 -6.37 1.75
C VAL A 25 4.51 -6.88 1.50
N ASP A 26 4.71 -7.58 0.39
CA ASP A 26 6.00 -8.13 -0.04
C ASP A 26 6.98 -7.01 -0.42
N LYS A 27 6.46 -5.96 -1.05
CA LYS A 27 7.23 -4.81 -1.52
C LYS A 27 6.34 -3.57 -1.59
N LEU A 28 6.90 -2.43 -1.23
CA LEU A 28 6.39 -1.11 -1.54
C LEU A 28 7.45 -0.30 -2.29
N SER A 29 7.02 0.48 -3.28
CA SER A 29 7.79 1.57 -3.85
C SER A 29 6.93 2.83 -3.99
N VAL A 30 7.52 3.98 -3.68
CA VAL A 30 6.91 5.29 -3.90
C VAL A 30 7.28 5.78 -5.29
N GLU A 31 6.30 5.92 -6.17
CA GLU A 31 6.48 6.47 -7.51
C GLU A 31 6.11 7.94 -7.52
N LEU A 32 7.09 8.82 -7.69
CA LEU A 32 6.86 10.25 -7.85
C LEU A 32 6.75 10.60 -9.34
N HIS A 33 5.60 11.14 -9.73
CA HIS A 33 5.40 11.61 -11.10
C HIS A 33 5.89 13.06 -11.26
N PRO A 34 6.22 13.49 -12.50
CA PRO A 34 6.71 14.85 -12.77
C PRO A 34 5.74 15.98 -12.37
N ASP A 35 4.44 15.70 -12.34
CA ASP A 35 3.38 16.63 -11.90
C ASP A 35 3.24 16.70 -10.36
N ARG A 36 4.15 16.04 -9.63
CA ARG A 36 4.14 15.86 -8.18
C ARG A 36 2.94 15.08 -7.66
N SER A 37 2.23 14.34 -8.52
CA SER A 37 1.40 13.25 -8.05
C SER A 37 2.29 12.10 -7.62
N MET A 38 1.80 11.29 -6.69
CA MET A 38 2.50 10.09 -6.22
C MET A 38 1.60 8.89 -6.44
N ALA A 39 2.20 7.75 -6.71
CA ALA A 39 1.55 6.46 -6.59
C ALA A 39 2.33 5.60 -5.60
N LEU A 40 1.59 4.88 -4.77
CA LEU A 40 2.14 3.84 -3.91
C LEU A 40 1.94 2.52 -4.65
N ALA A 41 3.05 1.93 -5.10
CA ALA A 41 3.05 0.67 -5.82
C ALA A 41 3.39 -0.47 -4.86
N TYR A 42 2.46 -1.41 -4.73
CA TYR A 42 2.53 -2.52 -3.80
C TYR A 42 2.61 -3.85 -4.55
N ARG A 43 3.38 -4.77 -3.98
CA ARG A 43 3.22 -6.20 -4.21
C ARG A 43 2.65 -6.81 -2.94
N LEU A 44 1.47 -7.42 -3.07
CA LEU A 44 0.67 -7.89 -1.95
C LEU A 44 0.41 -9.38 -2.10
N SER A 45 0.39 -10.08 -0.98
CA SER A 45 -0.22 -11.40 -0.83
C SER A 45 -1.36 -11.28 0.17
N VAL A 46 -2.60 -11.54 -0.27
CA VAL A 46 -3.81 -11.45 0.57
C VAL A 46 -4.32 -12.86 0.85
N GLY A 47 -4.25 -13.26 2.12
CA GLY A 47 -4.74 -14.55 2.61
C GLY A 47 -6.10 -14.44 3.29
N ARG A 48 -6.94 -15.45 3.11
CA ARG A 48 -8.20 -15.61 3.85
C ARG A 48 -8.32 -17.06 4.34
N HIS A 49 -8.89 -17.27 5.52
CA HIS A 49 -9.11 -18.61 6.04
C HIS A 49 -9.89 -19.48 5.04
N GLY A 50 -9.41 -20.70 4.81
CA GLY A 50 -10.05 -21.66 3.90
C GLY A 50 -9.95 -21.33 2.40
N ARG A 51 -9.18 -20.31 1.98
CA ARG A 51 -8.94 -20.00 0.57
C ARG A 51 -7.44 -19.87 0.26
N PRO A 52 -7.00 -20.23 -0.96
CA PRO A 52 -5.64 -19.93 -1.40
C PRO A 52 -5.36 -18.43 -1.32
N ALA A 53 -4.15 -18.06 -0.91
CA ALA A 53 -3.73 -16.67 -0.91
C ALA A 53 -3.71 -16.12 -2.34
N GLU A 54 -4.16 -14.88 -2.50
CA GLU A 54 -4.14 -14.19 -3.78
C GLU A 54 -2.96 -13.23 -3.81
N ARG A 55 -2.20 -13.23 -4.92
CA ARG A 55 -1.11 -12.29 -5.13
C ARG A 55 -1.56 -11.17 -6.04
N TRP A 56 -1.16 -9.95 -5.73
CA TRP A 56 -1.58 -8.75 -6.43
C TRP A 56 -0.43 -7.77 -6.57
N GLU A 57 -0.37 -7.10 -7.72
CA GLU A 57 0.34 -5.83 -7.88
C GLU A 57 -0.70 -4.72 -7.89
N VAL A 58 -0.50 -3.68 -7.08
CA VAL A 58 -1.47 -2.60 -6.90
C VAL A 58 -0.77 -1.26 -6.95
N ALA A 59 -1.26 -0.33 -7.75
CA ALA A 59 -0.81 1.05 -7.78
C ALA A 59 -1.94 1.96 -7.29
N LEU A 60 -1.81 2.45 -6.05
CA LEU A 60 -2.78 3.36 -5.46
C LEU A 60 -2.32 4.81 -5.63
N PRO A 61 -3.11 5.67 -6.29
CA PRO A 61 -2.77 7.08 -6.39
C PRO A 61 -2.81 7.73 -5.00
N TRP A 62 -1.81 8.56 -4.71
CA TRP A 62 -1.67 9.32 -3.49
C TRP A 62 -1.60 10.80 -3.80
N ASN A 63 -2.75 11.47 -3.70
CA ASN A 63 -2.89 12.88 -4.05
C ASN A 63 -2.58 13.83 -2.89
N ASP A 64 -2.49 13.32 -1.66
CA ASP A 64 -2.19 14.12 -0.49
C ASP A 64 -0.68 14.38 -0.36
N LYS A 65 -0.27 15.53 -0.90
CA LYS A 65 1.12 16.01 -0.89
C LYS A 65 1.65 16.29 0.51
N SER A 66 0.78 16.37 1.54
CA SER A 66 1.21 16.61 2.92
C SER A 66 2.01 15.45 3.53
N TRP A 67 2.08 14.29 2.85
CA TRP A 67 2.83 13.11 3.28
C TRP A 67 4.15 12.90 2.52
N LEU A 68 4.44 13.75 1.53
CA LEU A 68 5.64 13.60 0.69
C LEU A 68 6.91 13.58 1.55
N ASP A 69 7.02 14.49 2.52
CA ASP A 69 8.14 14.57 3.45
C ASP A 69 8.32 13.27 4.25
N VAL A 70 7.22 12.64 4.68
CA VAL A 70 7.25 11.39 5.44
C VAL A 70 7.68 10.22 4.55
N LEU A 71 7.20 10.16 3.31
CA LEU A 71 7.45 9.08 2.36
C LEU A 71 8.91 9.02 1.88
N ILE A 72 9.54 10.18 1.66
CA ILE A 72 10.90 10.27 1.10
C ILE A 72 11.98 10.55 2.16
N SER A 73 11.61 10.95 3.38
CA SER A 73 12.59 11.31 4.40
C SER A 73 13.36 10.08 4.90
N PRO A 74 14.69 10.19 5.10
CA PRO A 74 15.49 9.15 5.74
C PRO A 74 15.25 9.06 7.26
N ALA A 75 14.57 10.04 7.86
CA ALA A 75 14.26 10.09 9.29
C ALA A 75 12.91 10.81 9.53
N PRO A 76 11.77 10.22 9.12
CA PRO A 76 10.46 10.80 9.36
C PRO A 76 10.11 10.80 10.86
N ALA A 77 9.29 11.76 11.29
CA ALA A 77 8.79 11.78 12.67
C ALA A 77 8.02 10.47 12.97
N PRO A 78 8.31 9.76 14.07
CA PRO A 78 7.70 8.46 14.37
C PRO A 78 6.17 8.48 14.38
N ASP A 79 5.56 9.52 14.97
CA ASP A 79 4.10 9.66 15.05
C ASP A 79 3.47 9.83 13.66
N ARG A 80 4.15 10.57 12.78
CA ARG A 80 3.72 10.76 11.39
C ARG A 80 3.84 9.45 10.62
N LEU A 81 4.93 8.72 10.80
CA LEU A 81 5.11 7.41 10.18
C LEU A 81 4.03 6.42 10.62
N GLN A 82 3.66 6.42 11.90
CA GLN A 82 2.56 5.61 12.40
C GLN A 82 1.21 6.05 11.80
N GLN A 83 0.93 7.34 11.69
CA GLN A 83 -0.29 7.83 11.03
C GLN A 83 -0.36 7.40 9.55
N LEU A 84 0.76 7.52 8.82
CA LEU A 84 0.87 7.08 7.42
C LEU A 84 0.54 5.59 7.28
N LEU A 85 1.06 4.75 8.20
CA LEU A 85 0.75 3.32 8.22
C LEU A 85 -0.77 3.05 8.30
N HIS A 86 -1.48 3.75 9.19
CA HIS A 86 -2.92 3.58 9.33
C HIS A 86 -3.68 4.02 8.07
N LEU A 87 -3.27 5.14 7.44
CA LEU A 87 -3.88 5.62 6.20
C LEU A 87 -3.67 4.64 5.05
N VAL A 88 -2.46 4.11 4.92
CA VAL A 88 -2.14 3.12 3.87
C VAL A 88 -2.92 1.82 4.08
N HIS A 89 -3.03 1.32 5.31
CA HIS A 89 -3.85 0.13 5.60
C HIS A 89 -5.31 0.37 5.22
N ALA A 90 -5.90 1.49 5.64
CA ALA A 90 -7.27 1.84 5.29
C ALA A 90 -7.48 1.92 3.77
N GLN A 91 -6.52 2.50 3.02
CA GLN A 91 -6.62 2.59 1.56
C GLN A 91 -6.51 1.23 0.87
N LEU A 92 -5.66 0.33 1.37
CA LEU A 92 -5.53 -1.04 0.86
C LEU A 92 -6.79 -1.87 1.14
N GLU A 93 -7.36 -1.74 2.33
CA GLU A 93 -8.63 -2.37 2.72
C GLU A 93 -9.78 -1.87 1.83
N GLU A 94 -9.91 -0.55 1.65
CA GLU A 94 -10.92 0.04 0.77
C GLU A 94 -10.76 -0.42 -0.68
N TRP A 95 -9.52 -0.46 -1.19
CA TRP A 95 -9.26 -0.99 -2.53
C TRP A 95 -9.69 -2.45 -2.63
N TRP A 96 -9.35 -3.29 -1.65
CA TRP A 96 -9.69 -4.71 -1.64
C TRP A 96 -11.21 -4.94 -1.68
N ASP A 97 -11.97 -4.17 -0.91
CA ASP A 97 -13.43 -4.27 -0.86
C ASP A 97 -14.10 -3.78 -2.14
N THR A 98 -13.49 -2.79 -2.81
CA THR A 98 -14.07 -2.15 -3.99
C THR A 98 -13.62 -2.76 -5.32
N LYS A 99 -12.51 -3.52 -5.36
CA LYS A 99 -11.87 -4.01 -6.61
C LYS A 99 -12.79 -4.79 -7.55
N GLU A 100 -13.83 -5.45 -7.04
CA GLU A 100 -14.74 -6.29 -7.86
C GLU A 100 -15.91 -5.51 -8.47
N HIS A 101 -16.29 -4.38 -7.87
CA HIS A 101 -17.51 -3.64 -8.22
C HIS A 101 -17.24 -2.21 -8.68
N ASN A 102 -16.04 -1.68 -8.44
CA ASN A 102 -15.61 -0.36 -8.89
C ASN A 102 -14.58 -0.49 -10.03
N ARG A 103 -14.94 -0.03 -11.23
CA ARG A 103 -14.07 -0.08 -12.41
C ARG A 103 -12.75 0.68 -12.22
N GLN A 104 -12.73 1.74 -11.42
CA GLN A 104 -11.52 2.49 -11.14
C GLN A 104 -10.58 1.68 -10.23
N SER A 105 -11.10 1.13 -9.12
CA SER A 105 -10.33 0.27 -8.21
C SER A 105 -9.83 -1.00 -8.91
N ALA A 106 -10.65 -1.60 -9.77
CA ALA A 106 -10.27 -2.77 -10.58
C ALA A 106 -9.05 -2.48 -11.48
N ARG A 107 -8.91 -1.26 -12.00
CA ARG A 107 -7.77 -0.85 -12.83
C ARG A 107 -6.50 -0.59 -12.03
N MET A 108 -6.62 -0.35 -10.73
CA MET A 108 -5.47 -0.11 -9.85
C MET A 108 -4.71 -1.39 -9.51
N GLY A 109 -5.34 -2.56 -9.64
CA GLY A 109 -4.75 -3.83 -9.22
C GLY A 109 -4.74 -4.89 -10.31
N GLN A 110 -3.65 -5.62 -10.41
CA GLN A 110 -3.50 -6.79 -11.27
C GLN A 110 -3.26 -8.03 -10.41
N ARG A 111 -4.08 -9.07 -10.60
CA ARG A 111 -3.85 -10.36 -9.96
C ARG A 111 -2.68 -11.07 -10.62
N LEU A 112 -1.74 -11.53 -9.80
CA LEU A 112 -0.63 -12.37 -10.24
C LEU A 112 -1.04 -13.85 -10.17
N HIS A 113 -0.55 -14.64 -11.13
CA HIS A 113 -0.75 -16.09 -11.20
C HIS A 113 0.28 -16.86 -10.36
#